data_AF-A0A836QGX4-F1
#
_entry.id   AF-A0A836QGX4-F1
#
_cell.length_a   1.000
_cell.length_b   1.000
_cell.length_c   1.000
_cell.angle_alpha   90.00
_cell.angle_beta   90.00
_cell.angle_gamma   90.00
#
_symmetry.space_group_name_H-M   'P 1'
#
loop_
_entity.id
_entity.type
_entity.pdbx_description
1 polymer ?
#
loop_
_entity_poly.entity_id
_entity_poly.type
_entity_poly.pdbx_seq_one_letter_code
_entity_poly.pdbx_strand_id
1 'polypeptide(L)'
;MSLGIPQDFKRYFSVRGSSVIGEDESGHQPIHLRALLIGAFFSFFLSVAANYADIIIRGSYLSLHFSTTGAILLLLVLVGGLNVLFKLTAGRLLLAVALFVLAALAYVAHYAPFDGMLAYSPGVLFSSFMVGALALNAILVAMSKTLALNRSELIVVYVMLMVVSSLATSLCEALLPAISGMFYYADPTNDWART
;
A
#
# COMPACT_ATOMS: atom_id res chain seq x y z
N MET A 1 58.71 11.36 19.21
CA MET A 1 58.67 10.36 18.14
C MET A 1 57.26 9.78 18.12
N SER A 2 56.35 10.30 17.29
CA SER A 2 54.99 9.75 17.24
C SER A 2 55.07 8.40 16.54
N LEU A 3 54.85 7.30 17.27
CA LEU A 3 54.70 5.99 16.64
C LEU A 3 53.44 6.05 15.77
N GLY A 4 53.64 6.29 14.47
CA GLY A 4 52.57 6.20 13.49
C GLY A 4 52.05 4.77 13.45
N ILE A 5 50.74 4.63 13.31
CA ILE A 5 50.08 3.33 13.19
C ILE A 5 50.73 2.53 12.04
N PRO A 6 51.15 1.27 12.26
CA PRO A 6 51.72 0.41 11.23
C PRO A 6 50.83 0.31 10.00
N GLN A 7 51.45 0.21 8.82
CA GLN A 7 50.77 0.17 7.52
C GLN A 7 49.69 -0.94 7.44
N ASP A 8 49.96 -2.09 8.05
CA ASP A 8 49.04 -3.23 8.08
C ASP A 8 47.74 -2.91 8.84
N PHE A 9 47.87 -2.18 9.96
CA PHE A 9 46.71 -1.71 10.72
C PHE A 9 45.91 -0.66 9.96
N LYS A 10 46.56 0.23 9.20
CA LYS A 10 45.84 1.19 8.34
C LYS A 10 44.98 0.49 7.30
N ARG A 11 45.50 -0.59 6.69
CA ARG A 11 44.74 -1.40 5.72
C ARG A 11 43.55 -2.09 6.38
N TYR A 12 43.75 -2.68 7.56
CA TYR A 12 42.66 -3.29 8.32
C TYR A 12 41.56 -2.29 8.71
N PHE A 13 41.94 -1.07 9.14
CA PHE A 13 40.98 0.00 9.45
C PHE A 13 40.27 0.54 8.20
N SER A 14 40.96 0.61 7.05
CA SER A 14 40.34 1.05 5.79
C SER A 14 39.25 0.10 5.27
N VAL A 15 39.37 -1.19 5.59
CA VAL A 15 38.42 -2.24 5.17
C VAL A 15 37.30 -2.42 6.22
N ARG A 16 37.48 -1.93 7.45
CA ARG A 16 36.54 -2.12 8.57
C ARG A 16 35.19 -1.42 8.40
N GLY A 17 35.07 -0.53 7.43
CA GLY A 17 33.84 0.16 7.05
C GLY A 17 33.34 -0.16 5.65
N SER A 18 34.12 -0.91 4.85
CA SER A 18 33.63 -1.41 3.57
C SER A 18 32.82 -2.68 3.83
N SER A 19 31.52 -2.67 3.57
CA SER A 19 30.71 -3.88 3.63
C SER A 19 31.33 -4.94 2.72
N VAL A 20 31.51 -6.16 3.25
CA VAL A 20 32.04 -7.30 2.49
C VAL A 20 31.13 -7.66 1.29
N ILE A 21 29.91 -7.13 1.30
CA ILE A 21 28.84 -7.34 0.31
C ILE A 21 28.92 -6.29 -0.83
N GLY A 22 29.79 -5.28 -0.75
CA GLY A 22 29.88 -4.22 -1.76
C GLY A 22 28.68 -3.25 -1.75
N GLU A 23 27.94 -3.17 -0.63
CA GLU A 23 26.81 -2.24 -0.46
C GLU A 23 27.23 -0.77 -0.53
N ASP A 24 28.51 -0.45 -0.29
CA ASP A 24 29.02 0.93 -0.38
C ASP A 24 29.06 1.48 -1.81
N GLU A 25 29.05 0.60 -2.83
CA GLU A 25 28.94 0.99 -4.24
C GLU A 25 27.48 1.10 -4.71
N SER A 26 26.53 0.61 -3.91
CA SER A 26 25.11 0.79 -4.21
C SER A 26 24.68 2.20 -3.78
N GLY A 27 24.61 3.10 -4.76
CA GLY A 27 24.11 4.45 -4.55
C GLY A 27 22.75 4.41 -3.86
N HIS A 28 22.71 4.77 -2.58
CA HIS A 28 21.50 4.74 -1.78
C HIS A 28 20.51 5.72 -2.42
N GLN A 29 19.49 5.18 -3.11
CA GLN A 29 18.47 6.02 -3.73
C GLN A 29 17.73 6.78 -2.63
N PRO A 30 17.69 8.13 -2.70
CA PRO A 30 17.06 8.92 -1.66
C PRO A 30 15.58 8.55 -1.55
N ILE A 31 15.09 8.40 -0.31
CA ILE A 31 13.69 8.15 -0.04
C ILE A 31 12.90 9.40 -0.44
N HIS A 32 12.00 9.26 -1.41
CA HIS A 32 11.18 10.37 -1.87
C HIS A 32 9.90 10.49 -1.02
N LEU A 33 9.55 11.72 -0.61
CA LEU A 33 8.31 12.02 0.11
C LEU A 33 7.05 11.50 -0.61
N ARG A 34 7.11 11.40 -1.95
CA ARG A 34 6.01 10.83 -2.74
C ARG A 34 5.68 9.39 -2.34
N ALA A 35 6.69 8.57 -2.05
CA ALA A 35 6.51 7.17 -1.70
C ALA A 35 5.80 7.05 -0.35
N LEU A 36 6.14 7.93 0.58
CA LEU A 36 5.48 8.04 1.88
C LEU A 36 4.01 8.43 1.72
N LEU A 37 3.69 9.45 0.90
CA LEU A 37 2.31 9.89 0.67
C LEU A 37 1.47 8.83 -0.02
N ILE A 38 2.02 8.19 -1.06
CA ILE A 38 1.37 7.10 -1.79
C ILE A 38 1.14 5.90 -0.85
N GLY A 39 2.16 5.53 -0.08
CA GLY A 39 2.07 4.46 0.90
C GLY A 39 1.06 4.75 2.00
N ALA A 40 0.99 5.99 2.50
CA ALA A 40 0.00 6.40 3.51
C ALA A 40 -1.42 6.33 2.94
N PHE A 41 -1.63 6.80 1.71
CA PHE A 41 -2.92 6.70 1.03
C PHE A 41 -3.36 5.24 0.85
N PHE A 42 -2.50 4.36 0.34
CA PHE A 42 -2.82 2.94 0.19
C PHE A 42 -3.03 2.24 1.53
N SER A 43 -2.30 2.65 2.57
CA SER A 43 -2.47 2.12 3.93
C SER A 43 -3.84 2.48 4.50
N PHE A 44 -4.26 3.74 4.36
CA PHE A 44 -5.59 4.17 4.75
C PHE A 44 -6.67 3.36 4.01
N PHE A 45 -6.52 3.23 2.69
CA PHE A 45 -7.46 2.46 1.87
C PHE A 45 -7.51 0.98 2.28
N LEU A 46 -6.35 0.35 2.50
CA LEU A 46 -6.26 -1.04 2.94
C LEU A 46 -6.94 -1.25 4.29
N SER A 47 -6.76 -0.33 5.25
CA SER A 47 -7.40 -0.43 6.56
C SER A 47 -8.93 -0.37 6.46
N VAL A 48 -9.47 0.55 5.66
CA VAL A 48 -10.92 0.65 5.42
C VAL A 48 -11.44 -0.57 4.66
N ALA A 49 -10.72 -0.99 3.60
CA ALA A 49 -11.11 -2.12 2.77
C ALA A 49 -11.08 -3.45 3.53
N ALA A 50 -10.10 -3.66 4.43
CA ALA A 50 -10.03 -4.85 5.27
C ALA A 50 -11.25 -4.95 6.19
N ASN A 51 -11.57 -3.87 6.93
CA ASN A 51 -12.76 -3.83 7.78
C ASN A 51 -14.06 -4.02 6.98
N TYR A 52 -14.16 -3.41 5.80
CA TYR A 52 -15.31 -3.57 4.93
C TYR A 52 -15.45 -5.03 4.45
N ALA A 53 -14.35 -5.66 4.05
CA ALA A 53 -14.34 -7.04 3.57
C ALA A 53 -14.80 -8.02 4.67
N ASP A 54 -14.35 -7.81 5.91
CA ASP A 54 -14.68 -8.67 7.04
C ASP A 54 -16.14 -8.48 7.50
N ILE A 55 -16.62 -7.24 7.60
CA ILE A 55 -17.95 -6.92 8.16
C ILE A 55 -19.07 -7.10 7.13
N ILE A 56 -18.88 -6.60 5.90
CA ILE A 56 -19.96 -6.48 4.90
C ILE A 56 -19.89 -7.62 3.89
N ILE A 57 -18.71 -7.86 3.29
CA ILE A 57 -18.57 -8.87 2.23
C ILE A 57 -18.56 -10.28 2.83
N ARG A 58 -18.10 -10.42 4.09
CA ARG A 58 -17.85 -11.73 4.74
C ARG A 58 -16.98 -12.62 3.87
N GLY A 59 -15.94 -12.01 3.29
CA GLY A 59 -15.00 -12.68 2.40
C GLY A 59 -14.03 -13.58 3.15
N SER A 60 -13.12 -14.22 2.40
CA SER A 60 -11.98 -14.91 3.02
C SER A 60 -11.12 -13.92 3.78
N TYR A 61 -10.80 -14.26 5.02
CA TYR A 61 -10.01 -13.45 5.94
C TYR A 61 -8.52 -13.37 5.57
N LEU A 62 -8.22 -12.78 4.42
CA LEU A 62 -6.86 -12.63 3.91
C LEU A 62 -6.01 -11.65 4.72
N SER A 63 -6.66 -10.82 5.53
CA SER A 63 -6.08 -9.87 6.48
C SER A 63 -5.91 -10.44 7.90
N LEU A 64 -6.45 -11.64 8.18
CA LEU A 64 -6.32 -12.27 9.50
C LEU A 64 -5.00 -13.05 9.64
N HIS A 65 -4.54 -13.13 10.89
CA HIS A 65 -3.43 -13.98 11.35
C HIS A 65 -2.05 -13.68 10.76
N PHE A 66 -1.51 -12.46 10.92
CA PHE A 66 -0.10 -12.13 10.64
C PHE A 66 0.44 -12.54 9.25
N SER A 67 -0.41 -13.10 8.38
CA SER A 67 -0.05 -13.65 7.10
C SER A 67 -0.24 -12.51 6.16
N THR A 68 0.88 -11.93 5.77
CA THR A 68 1.00 -10.76 4.89
C THR A 68 0.45 -11.02 3.49
N THR A 69 -0.27 -12.12 3.26
CA THR A 69 -0.93 -12.51 2.01
C THR A 69 -1.82 -11.39 1.47
N GLY A 70 -2.61 -10.73 2.31
CA GLY A 70 -3.41 -9.57 1.89
C GLY A 70 -2.55 -8.42 1.36
N ALA A 71 -1.50 -8.05 2.09
CA ALA A 71 -0.56 -7.01 1.67
C ALA A 71 0.22 -7.39 0.40
N ILE A 72 0.65 -8.65 0.27
CA ILE A 72 1.39 -9.17 -0.89
C ILE A 72 0.49 -9.20 -2.13
N LEU A 73 -0.76 -9.66 -2.03
CA LEU A 73 -1.67 -9.67 -3.17
C LEU A 73 -2.05 -8.26 -3.62
N LEU A 74 -2.36 -7.36 -2.68
CA LEU A 74 -2.61 -5.96 -3.03
C LEU A 74 -1.37 -5.30 -3.61
N LEU A 75 -0.18 -5.59 -3.08
CA LEU A 75 1.04 -5.06 -3.65
C LEU A 75 1.31 -5.62 -5.05
N LEU A 76 1.19 -6.93 -5.27
CA LEU A 76 1.51 -7.53 -6.56
C LEU A 76 0.50 -7.12 -7.63
N VAL A 77 -0.78 -7.29 -7.34
CA VAL A 77 -1.87 -7.11 -8.31
C VAL A 77 -2.18 -5.64 -8.51
N LEU A 78 -2.41 -4.91 -7.41
CA LEU A 78 -2.82 -3.51 -7.49
C LEU A 78 -1.61 -2.61 -7.70
N VAL A 79 -0.71 -2.53 -6.73
CA VAL A 79 0.41 -1.56 -6.78
C VAL A 79 1.39 -1.92 -7.90
N GLY A 80 1.75 -3.19 -8.04
CA GLY A 80 2.66 -3.72 -9.05
C GLY A 80 2.05 -3.65 -10.44
N GLY A 81 0.80 -4.10 -10.61
CA GLY A 81 0.06 -3.99 -11.87
C GLY A 81 -0.06 -2.54 -12.34
N LEU A 82 -0.54 -1.63 -11.48
CA LEU A 82 -0.62 -0.19 -11.79
C LEU A 82 0.75 0.40 -12.10
N ASN A 83 1.80 0.03 -11.35
CA ASN A 83 3.14 0.55 -11.60
C ASN A 83 3.70 0.10 -12.96
N VAL A 84 3.42 -1.14 -13.38
CA VAL A 84 3.78 -1.64 -14.71
C VAL A 84 3.01 -0.87 -15.79
N LEU A 85 1.70 -0.70 -15.63
CA LEU A 85 0.87 0.11 -16.53
C LEU A 85 1.42 1.54 -16.65
N PHE A 86 1.75 2.19 -15.54
CA PHE A 86 2.29 3.54 -15.52
C PHE A 86 3.66 3.63 -16.20
N LYS A 87 4.54 2.64 -16.02
CA LYS A 87 5.80 2.56 -16.76
C LYS A 87 5.60 2.38 -18.26
N LEU A 88 4.63 1.56 -18.68
CA LEU A 88 4.35 1.34 -20.11
C LEU A 88 3.77 2.61 -20.77
N THR A 89 3.02 3.41 -20.01
CA THR A 89 2.51 4.70 -20.47
C THR A 89 3.52 5.86 -20.36
N ALA A 90 4.64 5.66 -19.66
CA ALA A 90 5.64 6.70 -19.45
C ALA A 90 6.23 7.15 -20.79
N GLY A 91 5.96 8.41 -21.16
CA GLY A 91 6.41 9.00 -22.43
C GLY A 91 5.47 8.78 -23.63
N ARG A 92 4.35 8.07 -23.46
CA ARG A 92 3.35 7.85 -24.53
C ARG A 92 1.98 8.38 -24.10
N LEU A 93 1.79 9.69 -24.22
CA LEU A 93 0.53 10.38 -23.88
C LEU A 93 -0.69 9.70 -24.53
N LEU A 94 -0.58 9.32 -25.80
CA LEU A 94 -1.67 8.70 -26.54
C LEU A 94 -2.11 7.36 -25.91
N LEU A 95 -1.17 6.54 -25.43
CA LEU A 95 -1.49 5.31 -24.70
C LEU A 95 -2.10 5.59 -23.33
N ALA A 96 -1.59 6.60 -22.61
CA ALA A 96 -2.13 6.99 -21.30
C ALA A 96 -3.60 7.44 -21.41
N VAL A 97 -3.88 8.30 -22.39
CA VAL A 97 -5.23 8.81 -22.68
C VAL A 97 -6.12 7.69 -23.20
N ALA A 98 -5.64 6.83 -24.11
CA ALA A 98 -6.42 5.71 -24.61
C ALA A 98 -6.83 4.74 -23.50
N LEU A 99 -5.92 4.39 -22.58
CA LEU A 99 -6.24 3.54 -21.42
C LEU A 99 -7.24 4.20 -20.47
N PHE A 100 -7.09 5.49 -20.21
CA PHE A 100 -8.05 6.24 -19.40
C PHE A 100 -9.43 6.28 -20.05
N VAL A 101 -9.51 6.64 -21.34
CA VAL A 101 -10.78 6.69 -22.09
C VAL A 101 -11.43 5.31 -22.13
N LEU A 102 -10.67 4.25 -22.38
CA LEU A 102 -11.18 2.88 -22.38
C LEU A 102 -11.75 2.50 -21.01
N ALA A 103 -11.05 2.80 -19.92
CA ALA A 103 -11.53 2.54 -18.57
C ALA A 103 -12.78 3.37 -18.21
N ALA A 104 -12.81 4.65 -18.61
CA ALA A 104 -13.96 5.53 -18.41
C ALA A 104 -15.19 5.06 -19.20
N LEU A 105 -15.01 4.63 -20.46
CA LEU A 105 -16.07 4.07 -21.28
C LEU A 105 -16.59 2.76 -20.68
N ALA A 106 -15.71 1.87 -20.22
CA ALA A 106 -16.11 0.64 -19.55
C ALA A 106 -16.91 0.92 -18.27
N TYR A 107 -16.49 1.92 -17.48
CA TYR A 107 -17.20 2.37 -16.29
C TYR A 107 -18.61 2.88 -16.64
N VAL A 108 -18.72 3.80 -17.61
CA VAL A 108 -20.02 4.34 -18.04
C VAL A 108 -20.90 3.25 -18.61
N ALA A 109 -20.38 2.36 -19.46
CA ALA A 109 -21.14 1.27 -20.05
C ALA A 109 -21.68 0.28 -19.00
N HIS A 110 -20.93 0.03 -17.92
CA HIS A 110 -21.36 -0.91 -16.89
C HIS A 110 -22.34 -0.31 -15.89
N TYR A 111 -22.22 0.98 -15.58
CA TYR A 111 -23.02 1.64 -14.55
C TYR A 111 -24.13 2.56 -15.09
N ALA A 112 -24.23 2.74 -16.41
CA ALA A 112 -25.36 3.44 -17.01
C ALA A 112 -26.59 2.52 -17.11
N PRO A 113 -27.81 3.00 -16.76
CA PRO A 113 -28.13 4.30 -16.18
C PRO A 113 -27.76 4.38 -14.69
N PHE A 114 -27.18 5.51 -14.27
CA PHE A 114 -26.63 5.74 -12.93
C PHE A 114 -27.68 5.82 -11.79
N ASP A 115 -28.95 5.55 -12.11
CA ASP A 115 -30.09 5.75 -11.23
C ASP A 115 -30.15 4.75 -10.06
N GLY A 116 -29.46 3.60 -10.18
CA GLY A 116 -29.43 2.53 -9.17
C GLY A 116 -28.06 2.30 -8.54
N MET A 117 -27.12 3.23 -8.70
CA MET A 117 -25.72 2.99 -8.33
C MET A 117 -25.49 3.11 -6.81
N LEU A 118 -25.15 2.00 -6.17
CA LEU A 118 -24.72 1.99 -4.78
C LEU A 118 -23.26 2.43 -4.67
N ALA A 119 -23.02 3.67 -4.22
CA ALA A 119 -21.68 4.26 -4.12
C ALA A 119 -20.69 3.45 -3.25
N TYR A 120 -21.21 2.69 -2.27
CA TYR A 120 -20.41 1.84 -1.39
C TYR A 120 -20.20 0.42 -1.91
N SER A 121 -20.72 0.08 -3.10
CA SER A 121 -20.48 -1.23 -3.71
C SER A 121 -18.99 -1.41 -3.99
N PRO A 122 -18.38 -2.56 -3.65
CA PRO A 122 -16.96 -2.82 -3.87
C PRO A 122 -16.54 -2.64 -5.33
N GLY A 123 -17.39 -3.06 -6.27
CA GLY A 123 -17.14 -2.91 -7.71
C GLY A 123 -17.08 -1.44 -8.12
N VAL A 124 -17.97 -0.61 -7.58
CA VAL A 124 -18.00 0.83 -7.82
C VAL A 124 -16.76 1.51 -7.27
N LEU A 125 -16.38 1.20 -6.03
CA LEU A 125 -15.19 1.76 -5.39
C LEU A 125 -13.91 1.38 -6.14
N PHE A 126 -13.77 0.12 -6.54
CA PHE A 126 -12.61 -0.35 -7.30
C PHE A 126 -12.52 0.28 -8.69
N SER A 127 -13.63 0.32 -9.42
CA SER A 127 -13.68 0.85 -10.78
C SER A 127 -13.51 2.37 -10.82
N SER A 128 -14.09 3.11 -9.87
CA SER A 128 -13.86 4.55 -9.71
C SER A 128 -12.42 4.87 -9.33
N PHE A 129 -11.81 4.09 -8.43
CA PHE A 129 -10.39 4.18 -8.11
C PHE A 129 -9.51 3.97 -9.36
N MET A 130 -9.80 2.93 -10.15
CA MET A 130 -9.03 2.63 -11.37
C MET A 130 -9.11 3.76 -12.40
N VAL A 131 -10.31 4.30 -12.64
CA VAL A 131 -10.52 5.43 -13.55
C VAL A 131 -9.79 6.68 -13.03
N GLY A 132 -9.88 6.98 -11.73
CA GLY A 132 -9.17 8.09 -11.12
C GLY A 132 -7.64 7.97 -11.19
N ALA A 133 -7.11 6.78 -10.92
CA ALA A 133 -5.67 6.52 -11.00
C ALA A 133 -5.13 6.67 -12.42
N LEU A 134 -5.87 6.18 -13.43
CA LEU A 134 -5.52 6.36 -14.84
C LEU A 134 -5.66 7.81 -15.29
N ALA A 135 -6.67 8.55 -14.80
CA ALA A 135 -6.84 9.98 -15.07
C ALA A 135 -5.65 10.77 -14.53
N LEU A 136 -5.27 10.55 -13.27
CA LEU A 136 -4.11 11.20 -12.65
C LEU A 136 -2.82 10.88 -13.40
N ASN A 137 -2.62 9.62 -13.79
CA ASN A 137 -1.46 9.24 -14.60
C ASN A 137 -1.47 9.94 -15.97
N ALA A 138 -2.62 10.04 -16.66
CA ALA A 138 -2.72 10.76 -17.93
C ALA A 138 -2.39 12.27 -17.78
N ILE A 139 -2.87 12.90 -16.72
CA ILE A 139 -2.56 14.31 -16.38
C ILE A 139 -1.05 14.47 -16.12
N LEU A 140 -0.45 13.56 -15.33
CA LEU A 140 0.99 13.60 -15.03
C LEU A 140 1.84 13.39 -16.27
N VAL A 141 1.47 12.44 -17.14
CA VAL A 141 2.17 12.21 -18.42
C VAL A 141 2.06 13.43 -19.32
N ALA A 142 0.93 14.15 -19.33
CA ALA A 142 0.79 15.42 -20.04
C ALA A 142 1.74 16.50 -19.50
N MET A 143 2.02 16.48 -18.20
CA MET A 143 3.02 17.35 -17.56
C MET A 143 4.46 16.83 -17.69
N SER A 144 4.72 15.83 -18.55
CA SER A 144 6.03 15.15 -18.69
C SER A 144 6.55 14.51 -17.39
N LYS A 145 5.63 14.17 -16.49
CA LYS A 145 5.90 13.45 -15.24
C LYS A 145 5.32 12.04 -15.31
N THR A 146 5.71 11.18 -14.38
CA THR A 146 5.17 9.82 -14.26
C THR A 146 4.80 9.52 -12.82
N LEU A 147 3.73 8.75 -12.64
CA LEU A 147 3.31 8.19 -11.35
C LEU A 147 3.98 6.82 -11.09
N ALA A 148 4.82 6.35 -12.01
CA ALA A 148 5.59 5.12 -11.83
C ALA A 148 6.56 5.24 -10.66
N LEU A 149 6.47 4.28 -9.74
CA LEU A 149 7.31 4.13 -8.57
C LEU A 149 8.62 3.42 -8.92
N ASN A 150 9.71 3.92 -8.33
CA ASN A 150 11.02 3.27 -8.35
C ASN A 150 11.08 2.04 -7.42
N ARG A 151 12.16 1.25 -7.53
CA ARG A 151 12.34 0.04 -6.70
C ARG A 151 12.35 0.36 -5.21
N SER A 152 13.09 1.40 -4.81
CA SER A 152 13.14 1.88 -3.42
C SER A 152 11.76 2.32 -2.93
N GLU A 153 11.02 3.08 -3.74
CA GLU A 153 9.68 3.56 -3.38
C GLU A 153 8.66 2.42 -3.25
N LEU A 154 8.73 1.41 -4.13
CA LEU A 154 7.87 0.24 -4.07
C LEU A 154 8.13 -0.58 -2.79
N ILE A 155 9.38 -0.73 -2.39
CA ILE A 155 9.75 -1.39 -1.13
C ILE A 155 9.21 -0.61 0.07
N VAL A 156 9.29 0.73 0.05
CA VAL A 156 8.71 1.56 1.13
C VAL A 156 7.20 1.35 1.21
N VAL A 157 6.48 1.44 0.09
CA VAL A 157 5.03 1.20 0.05
C VAL A 157 4.70 -0.22 0.53
N TYR A 158 5.50 -1.22 0.15
CA TYR A 158 5.35 -2.60 0.62
C TYR A 158 5.44 -2.70 2.14
N VAL A 159 6.50 -2.14 2.73
CA VAL A 159 6.72 -2.18 4.18
C VAL A 159 5.56 -1.48 4.90
N MET A 160 5.10 -0.34 4.40
CA MET A 160 3.94 0.36 4.96
C MET A 160 2.67 -0.52 4.94
N LEU A 161 2.38 -1.17 3.80
CA LEU A 161 1.22 -2.05 3.68
C LEU A 161 1.33 -3.31 4.54
N MET A 162 2.52 -3.89 4.67
CA MET A 162 2.79 -5.00 5.58
C MET A 162 2.46 -4.63 7.03
N VAL A 163 2.98 -3.48 7.49
CA VAL A 163 2.76 -2.99 8.86
C VAL A 163 1.27 -2.72 9.09
N VAL A 164 0.61 -2.03 8.16
CA VAL A 164 -0.82 -1.71 8.29
C VAL A 164 -1.69 -2.94 8.25
N SER A 165 -1.40 -3.92 7.39
CA SER A 165 -2.12 -5.19 7.36
C SER A 165 -2.05 -5.92 8.69
N SER A 166 -0.92 -5.86 9.39
CA SER A 166 -0.80 -6.46 10.73
C SER A 166 -1.52 -5.66 11.80
N LEU A 167 -1.52 -4.33 11.71
CA LEU A 167 -2.12 -3.47 12.74
C LEU A 167 -3.63 -3.36 12.62
N ALA A 168 -4.17 -3.25 11.40
CA ALA A 168 -5.58 -2.99 11.15
C ALA A 168 -6.47 -4.06 11.78
N THR A 169 -6.09 -5.33 11.67
CA THR A 169 -6.89 -6.45 12.15
C THR A 169 -6.67 -6.69 13.64
N SER A 170 -5.42 -6.79 14.09
CA SER A 170 -5.11 -7.11 15.49
C SER A 170 -5.55 -6.03 16.47
N LEU A 171 -5.52 -4.74 16.08
CA LEU A 171 -5.94 -3.65 16.95
C LEU A 171 -7.48 -3.63 17.13
N CYS A 172 -8.21 -3.76 16.02
CA CYS A 172 -9.66 -3.65 16.02
C CYS A 172 -10.37 -4.91 16.54
N GLU A 173 -9.80 -6.09 16.33
CA GLU A 173 -10.44 -7.35 16.73
C GLU A 173 -10.04 -7.80 18.15
N ALA A 174 -8.78 -7.57 18.57
CA ALA A 174 -8.32 -8.05 19.87
C ALA A 174 -8.26 -6.94 20.92
N LEU A 175 -7.59 -5.81 20.62
CA LEU A 175 -7.32 -4.80 21.64
C LEU A 175 -8.57 -4.02 22.04
N LEU A 176 -9.35 -3.55 21.06
CA LEU A 176 -10.56 -2.78 21.32
C LEU A 176 -11.57 -3.59 22.18
N PRO A 177 -11.92 -4.84 21.82
CA PRO A 177 -12.78 -5.68 22.66
C PRO A 177 -12.18 -6.06 24.01
N ALA A 178 -10.85 -6.20 24.13
CA ALA A 178 -10.22 -6.46 25.42
C ALA A 178 -10.36 -5.26 26.38
N ILE A 179 -10.27 -4.03 25.87
CA ILE A 179 -10.45 -2.81 26.67
C ILE A 179 -11.94 -2.57 26.96
N SER A 180 -12.81 -2.66 25.96
CA SER A 180 -14.24 -2.39 26.12
C SER A 180 -15.00 -3.53 26.80
N GLY A 181 -14.49 -4.76 26.71
CA GLY A 181 -15.12 -5.96 27.26
C GLY A 181 -15.32 -5.88 28.76
N MET A 182 -14.38 -5.30 29.50
CA MET A 182 -14.54 -5.09 30.94
C MET A 182 -15.79 -4.27 31.25
N PHE A 183 -16.04 -3.18 30.51
CA PHE A 183 -17.22 -2.34 30.70
C PHE A 183 -18.51 -3.03 30.27
N TYR A 184 -18.47 -3.81 29.19
CA TYR A 184 -19.61 -4.58 28.72
C TYR A 184 -20.04 -5.69 29.70
N TYR A 185 -19.08 -6.44 30.25
CA TYR A 185 -19.36 -7.51 31.22
C TYR A 185 -19.65 -6.98 32.63
N ALA A 186 -19.19 -5.78 32.98
CA ALA A 186 -19.50 -5.15 34.26
C ALA A 186 -20.90 -4.51 34.31
N ASP A 187 -21.56 -4.30 33.17
CA ASP A 187 -22.88 -3.67 33.13
C ASP A 187 -23.96 -4.60 33.73
N PRO A 188 -24.65 -4.17 34.81
CA PRO A 188 -25.70 -4.97 35.44
C PRO A 188 -26.93 -5.20 34.55
N THR A 189 -27.10 -4.43 33.47
CA THR A 189 -28.20 -4.63 32.52
C THR A 189 -28.02 -5.82 31.58
N ASN A 190 -26.80 -6.37 31.50
CA ASN A 190 -26.42 -7.41 30.55
C ASN A 190 -26.82 -8.84 31.00
N ASP A 191 -27.43 -9.00 32.19
CA ASP A 191 -28.05 -10.24 32.70
C ASP A 191 -27.19 -11.52 32.58
N TRP A 192 -25.86 -11.40 32.52
CA TRP A 192 -24.91 -12.49 32.25
C TRP A 192 -24.91 -13.62 33.30
N ALA A 193 -25.52 -13.40 34.47
CA ALA A 193 -25.63 -14.38 35.55
C ALA A 193 -26.98 -15.14 35.59
N ARG A 194 -27.93 -14.81 34.70
CA ARG A 194 -29.19 -15.55 34.59
C ARG A 194 -29.03 -16.72 33.62
N THR A 195 -28.70 -17.90 34.15
CA THR A 195 -28.81 -19.19 33.45
C THR A 195 -30.17 -19.83 33.67
#